data_AF-A0A2I0PAR0-F1
#
_entry.id   AF-A0A2I0PAR0-F1
#
_cell.length_a   1.000
_cell.length_b   1.000
_cell.length_c   1.000
_cell.angle_alpha   90.00
_cell.angle_beta   90.00
_cell.angle_gamma   90.00
#
_symmetry.space_group_name_H-M   'P 1'
#
loop_
_entity.id
_entity.type
_entity.pdbx_description
1 polymer ?
#
loop_
_entity_poly.entity_id
_entity_poly.type
_entity_poly.pdbx_seq_one_letter_code
_entity_poly.pdbx_strand_id
1 'polypeptide(L)'
;MKTTARISLFTATLMVLLAFVLLRDLHLILVGAEWSLFARVLSLFLVAVTAFGVIQFVSYADHLLRSLYAYAERPLAPQPVGASPCRAAVFIPVYNEEPGVVEPCVRACTEIAYPDVCIFLLDDSTDAGKRASMQELCRRYNLRYLHRDHREGFKAGAINHTLSHLDSDTPYLLVIDADQRVKPAILADLIPVLEADPAVSFIQTPQFFRSEQNDPISVTFSYQQHIYNKHVCRGLSVNHTTMLTGSNCIFRVSHLVAIGGMDEACIAEDIATSFVFHLRGCRGLFLDTVYAEGIAPPNLAAYFTQQLRWAYGNTQLLGTILRQLVVQPRSLTATHWLEFIVTVSIYLLGGVNVVLFLLPVATLIFGIPILPVWIPPVFAVVLAVVIAIQVIISIRERQYSLRDLAFSQAIFNTLAFVYARAIWYVVSGKRLPFVVTPKVVSAGRSRVRIAPVLLVIAAVLISMVIGIMRFVAGGPESGTAIPLFWAFYTLSVLSSFLVVWRRDGRQVQKESVS
;
A
#
# COMPACT_ATOMS: atom_id res chain seq x y z
N MET A 1 17.85 26.48 -11.29
CA MET A 1 17.29 25.13 -11.48
C MET A 1 16.02 25.00 -10.64
N LYS A 2 14.87 24.63 -11.22
CA LYS A 2 13.59 24.46 -10.49
C LYS A 2 13.75 23.42 -9.38
N THR A 3 12.98 23.52 -8.28
CA THR A 3 13.05 22.62 -7.11
C THR A 3 12.99 21.14 -7.51
N THR A 4 12.06 20.78 -8.40
CA THR A 4 11.93 19.43 -8.95
C THR A 4 13.19 18.92 -9.64
N ALA A 5 13.91 19.78 -10.38
CA ALA A 5 15.15 19.40 -11.06
C ALA A 5 16.32 19.20 -10.07
N ARG A 6 16.37 19.94 -8.95
CA ARG A 6 17.34 19.69 -7.87
C ARG A 6 17.11 18.33 -7.21
N ILE A 7 15.85 18.01 -6.92
CA ILE A 7 15.48 16.71 -6.34
C ILE A 7 15.84 15.59 -7.33
N SER A 8 15.46 15.70 -8.60
CA SER A 8 15.81 14.70 -9.62
C SER A 8 17.32 14.50 -9.76
N LEU A 9 18.13 15.57 -9.72
CA LEU A 9 19.60 15.47 -9.77
C LEU A 9 20.15 14.73 -8.55
N PHE A 10 19.65 15.03 -7.36
CA PHE A 10 20.03 14.35 -6.12
C PHE A 10 19.70 12.86 -6.19
N THR A 11 18.47 12.51 -6.58
CA THR A 11 18.01 11.13 -6.79
C THR A 11 18.87 10.40 -7.81
N ALA A 12 19.15 11.02 -8.97
CA ALA A 12 20.02 10.44 -9.98
C ALA A 12 21.45 10.20 -9.47
N THR A 13 21.98 11.10 -8.65
CA THR A 13 23.31 10.95 -8.04
C THR A 13 23.36 9.75 -7.11
N LEU A 14 22.34 9.56 -6.26
CA LEU A 14 22.22 8.37 -5.41
C LEU A 14 22.12 7.09 -6.25
N MET A 15 21.35 7.09 -7.34
CA MET A 15 21.23 5.93 -8.22
C MET A 15 22.56 5.59 -8.93
N VAL A 16 23.35 6.58 -9.34
CA VAL A 16 24.68 6.37 -9.92
C VAL A 16 25.65 5.79 -8.88
N LEU A 17 25.63 6.30 -7.65
CA LEU A 17 26.43 5.74 -6.55
C LEU A 17 26.05 4.30 -6.25
N LEU A 18 24.74 3.99 -6.26
CA LEU A 18 24.26 2.61 -6.13
C LEU A 18 24.81 1.74 -7.26
N ALA A 19 24.71 2.19 -8.52
CA ALA A 19 25.22 1.43 -9.67
C ALA A 19 26.72 1.12 -9.53
N PHE A 20 27.54 2.09 -9.08
CA PHE A 20 28.96 1.87 -8.83
C PHE A 20 29.22 0.78 -7.77
N VAL A 21 28.46 0.82 -6.67
CA VAL A 21 28.55 -0.17 -5.58
C VAL A 21 28.18 -1.56 -6.09
N LEU A 22 27.08 -1.67 -6.84
CA LEU A 22 26.62 -2.94 -7.41
C LEU A 22 27.63 -3.51 -8.41
N LEU A 23 28.24 -2.67 -9.25
CA LEU A 23 29.28 -3.11 -10.19
C LEU A 23 30.54 -3.60 -9.47
N ARG A 24 30.96 -2.92 -8.40
CA ARG A 24 32.06 -3.39 -7.55
C ARG A 24 31.73 -4.74 -6.92
N ASP A 25 30.56 -4.88 -6.30
CA ASP A 25 30.17 -6.12 -5.60
C ASP A 25 30.04 -7.28 -6.58
N LEU A 26 29.47 -7.03 -7.75
CA LEU A 26 29.43 -8.00 -8.84
C LEU A 26 30.84 -8.44 -9.25
N HIS A 27 31.78 -7.50 -9.41
CA HIS A 27 33.16 -7.81 -9.74
C HIS A 27 33.83 -8.67 -8.66
N LEU A 28 33.67 -8.32 -7.37
CA LEU A 28 34.22 -9.10 -6.25
C LEU A 28 33.67 -10.52 -6.21
N ILE A 29 32.36 -10.69 -6.44
CA ILE A 29 31.72 -12.01 -6.46
C ILE A 29 32.20 -12.85 -7.65
N LEU A 30 32.45 -12.25 -8.80
CA LEU A 30 32.87 -12.97 -10.01
C LEU A 30 34.37 -13.29 -10.01
N VAL A 31 35.21 -12.40 -9.50
CA VAL A 31 36.68 -12.55 -9.56
C VAL A 31 37.28 -13.18 -8.29
N GLY A 32 36.54 -13.22 -7.17
CA GLY A 32 36.99 -13.86 -5.93
C GLY A 32 37.25 -15.36 -6.12
N ALA A 33 38.51 -15.75 -6.39
CA ALA A 33 38.89 -17.10 -6.78
C ALA A 33 38.55 -18.18 -5.74
N GLU A 34 38.45 -17.81 -4.47
CA GLU A 34 38.21 -18.73 -3.35
C GLU A 34 36.72 -19.04 -3.10
N TRP A 35 35.82 -18.45 -3.88
CA TRP A 35 34.39 -18.53 -3.62
C TRP A 35 33.79 -19.77 -4.25
N SER A 36 33.17 -20.62 -3.42
CA SER A 36 32.34 -21.72 -3.90
C SER A 36 31.18 -21.21 -4.75
N LEU A 37 30.69 -22.02 -5.69
CA LEU A 37 29.53 -21.67 -6.52
C LEU A 37 28.33 -21.26 -5.67
N PHE A 38 28.10 -21.97 -4.56
CA PHE A 38 27.01 -21.67 -3.64
C PHE A 38 27.17 -20.30 -2.97
N ALA A 39 28.37 -19.95 -2.50
CA ALA A 39 28.65 -18.65 -1.90
C ALA A 39 28.46 -17.50 -2.91
N ARG A 40 28.83 -17.71 -4.17
CA ARG A 40 28.59 -16.75 -5.27
C ARG A 40 27.10 -16.52 -5.49
N VAL A 41 26.32 -17.59 -5.62
CA VAL A 41 24.86 -17.50 -5.82
C VAL A 41 24.19 -16.76 -4.65
N LEU A 42 24.53 -17.11 -3.41
CA LEU A 42 23.96 -16.49 -2.23
C LEU A 42 24.31 -14.99 -2.13
N SER A 43 25.52 -14.63 -2.54
CA SER A 43 25.96 -13.23 -2.52
C SER A 43 25.39 -12.41 -3.67
N LEU A 44 25.22 -12.98 -4.87
CA LEU A 44 24.47 -12.33 -5.96
C LEU A 44 23.03 -12.06 -5.54
N PHE A 45 22.39 -13.02 -4.86
CA PHE A 45 21.07 -12.83 -4.31
C PHE A 45 21.03 -11.70 -3.28
N LEU A 46 21.99 -11.65 -2.35
CA LEU A 46 22.10 -10.56 -1.38
C LEU A 46 22.27 -9.20 -2.07
N VAL A 47 23.14 -9.10 -3.08
CA VAL A 47 23.33 -7.86 -3.87
C VAL A 47 22.03 -7.44 -4.56
N ALA A 48 21.30 -8.37 -5.19
CA ALA A 48 20.03 -8.07 -5.84
C ALA A 48 18.97 -7.58 -4.84
N VAL A 49 18.88 -8.21 -3.67
CA VAL A 49 18.02 -7.82 -2.57
C VAL A 49 18.38 -6.44 -2.04
N THR A 50 19.66 -6.16 -1.81
CA THR A 50 20.12 -4.86 -1.35
C THR A 50 19.85 -3.79 -2.40
N ALA A 51 20.13 -4.05 -3.68
CA ALA A 51 19.82 -3.13 -4.77
C ALA A 51 18.33 -2.77 -4.79
N PHE A 52 17.46 -3.78 -4.72
CA PHE A 52 16.02 -3.59 -4.70
C PHE A 52 15.57 -2.74 -3.50
N GLY A 53 16.07 -3.06 -2.29
CA GLY A 53 15.78 -2.29 -1.08
C GLY A 53 16.26 -0.84 -1.16
N VAL A 54 17.46 -0.59 -1.71
CA VAL A 54 17.99 0.76 -1.90
C VAL A 54 17.19 1.53 -2.95
N ILE A 55 16.78 0.90 -4.05
CA ILE A 55 15.92 1.54 -5.06
C ILE A 55 14.60 1.97 -4.44
N GLN A 56 13.92 1.07 -3.72
CA GLN A 56 12.68 1.38 -3.00
C GLN A 56 12.88 2.55 -2.01
N PHE A 57 13.98 2.52 -1.26
CA PHE A 57 14.33 3.57 -0.32
C PHE A 57 14.59 4.93 -0.99
N VAL A 58 15.39 4.96 -2.06
CA VAL A 58 15.71 6.19 -2.80
C VAL A 58 14.47 6.76 -3.47
N SER A 59 13.60 5.92 -4.03
CA SER A 59 12.31 6.36 -4.59
C SER A 59 11.40 6.96 -3.51
N TYR A 60 11.31 6.33 -2.34
CA TYR A 60 10.55 6.91 -1.22
C TYR A 60 11.14 8.27 -0.78
N ALA A 61 12.48 8.38 -0.70
CA ALA A 61 13.13 9.63 -0.36
C ALA A 61 12.86 10.73 -1.39
N ASP A 62 12.86 10.39 -2.69
CA ASP A 62 12.48 11.30 -3.78
C ASP A 62 11.03 11.80 -3.60
N HIS A 63 10.08 10.91 -3.34
CA HIS A 63 8.69 11.30 -3.08
C HIS A 63 8.53 12.17 -1.85
N LEU A 64 9.22 11.85 -0.75
CA LEU A 64 9.20 12.66 0.46
C LEU A 64 9.73 14.07 0.19
N LEU A 65 10.86 14.20 -0.51
CA LEU A 65 11.41 15.51 -0.88
C LEU A 65 10.45 16.28 -1.80
N ARG A 66 9.85 15.63 -2.80
CA ARG A 66 8.85 16.28 -3.67
C ARG A 66 7.62 16.71 -2.89
N SER A 67 7.14 15.89 -1.96
CA SER A 67 6.03 16.20 -1.06
C SER A 67 6.32 17.45 -0.23
N LEU A 68 7.52 17.53 0.37
CA LEU A 68 7.88 18.62 1.28
C LEU A 68 8.18 19.93 0.55
N TYR A 69 8.84 19.86 -0.62
CA TYR A 69 9.35 21.06 -1.29
C TYR A 69 8.59 21.39 -2.58
N ALA A 70 8.34 20.42 -3.47
CA ALA A 70 7.77 20.71 -4.78
C ALA A 70 6.24 20.79 -4.78
N TYR A 71 5.56 19.92 -4.03
CA TYR A 71 4.10 19.95 -3.91
C TYR A 71 3.64 21.22 -3.18
N ALA A 72 4.38 21.64 -2.14
CA ALA A 72 4.10 22.85 -1.37
C ALA A 72 4.19 24.15 -2.20
N GLU A 73 5.01 24.18 -3.26
CA GLU A 73 5.13 25.32 -4.18
C GLU A 73 3.92 25.46 -5.12
N ARG A 74 3.08 24.42 -5.26
CA ARG A 74 1.94 24.38 -6.18
C ARG A 74 0.70 23.81 -5.50
N PRO A 75 0.16 24.50 -4.47
CA PRO A 75 -1.07 24.04 -3.84
C PRO A 75 -2.19 24.00 -4.88
N LEU A 76 -2.74 22.81 -5.09
CA LEU A 76 -4.01 22.67 -5.80
C LEU A 76 -5.09 23.22 -4.87
N ALA A 77 -5.72 24.31 -5.27
CA ALA A 77 -6.81 24.93 -4.52
C ALA A 77 -8.06 24.94 -5.40
N PRO A 78 -9.24 24.60 -4.83
CA PRO A 78 -10.50 24.84 -5.50
C PRO A 78 -10.60 26.31 -5.86
N GLN A 79 -10.82 26.62 -7.14
CA GLN A 79 -11.17 27.98 -7.55
C GLN A 79 -12.67 28.04 -7.83
N PRO A 80 -13.37 29.13 -7.50
CA PRO A 80 -14.77 29.25 -7.87
C PRO A 80 -14.90 29.17 -9.40
N VAL A 81 -15.56 28.13 -9.92
CA VAL A 81 -15.93 28.08 -11.33
C VAL A 81 -17.23 28.85 -11.47
N GLY A 82 -17.27 29.86 -12.34
CA GLY A 82 -18.48 30.63 -12.63
C GLY A 82 -19.55 29.86 -13.43
N ALA A 83 -19.42 28.54 -13.56
CA ALA A 83 -20.34 27.68 -14.30
C ALA A 83 -21.47 27.18 -13.39
N SER A 84 -22.65 26.97 -13.97
CA SER A 84 -23.76 26.33 -13.28
C SER A 84 -23.35 24.90 -12.86
N PRO A 85 -23.66 24.49 -11.62
CA PRO A 85 -23.31 23.16 -11.14
C PRO A 85 -24.02 22.09 -11.99
N CYS A 86 -23.24 21.15 -12.53
CA CYS A 86 -23.72 20.01 -13.32
C CYS A 86 -24.04 18.83 -12.39
N ARG A 87 -24.83 17.86 -12.84
CA ARG A 87 -25.11 16.65 -12.04
C ARG A 87 -23.82 15.87 -11.70
N ALA A 88 -23.76 15.32 -10.49
CA ALA A 88 -22.73 14.39 -10.07
C ALA A 88 -23.33 13.10 -9.49
N ALA A 89 -22.76 11.95 -9.83
CA ALA A 89 -23.12 10.68 -9.23
C ALA A 89 -22.19 10.32 -8.05
N VAL A 90 -22.74 9.63 -7.05
CA VAL A 90 -21.98 9.02 -5.95
C VAL A 90 -22.27 7.53 -5.94
N PHE A 91 -21.25 6.70 -6.10
CA PHE A 91 -21.37 5.24 -6.06
C PHE A 91 -20.84 4.70 -4.74
N ILE A 92 -21.70 3.94 -4.05
CA ILE A 92 -21.40 3.23 -2.80
C ILE A 92 -21.52 1.71 -3.06
N PRO A 93 -20.42 1.02 -3.42
CA PRO A 93 -20.45 -0.42 -3.61
C PRO A 93 -20.47 -1.16 -2.27
N VAL A 94 -21.32 -2.18 -2.18
CA VAL A 94 -21.52 -3.04 -1.00
C VAL A 94 -21.48 -4.52 -1.40
N TYR A 95 -20.87 -5.34 -0.56
CA TYR A 95 -20.94 -6.79 -0.55
C TYR A 95 -21.00 -7.35 0.88
N ASN A 96 -22.18 -7.82 1.30
CA ASN A 96 -22.42 -8.47 2.58
C ASN A 96 -21.97 -7.65 3.82
N GLU A 97 -21.83 -6.32 3.72
CA GLU A 97 -21.61 -5.47 4.89
C GLU A 97 -22.83 -5.46 5.81
N GLU A 98 -22.57 -5.25 7.09
CA GLU A 98 -23.63 -5.02 8.06
C GLU A 98 -24.30 -3.66 7.78
N PRO A 99 -25.64 -3.54 7.90
CA PRO A 99 -26.35 -2.27 7.73
C PRO A 99 -25.77 -1.14 8.59
N GLY A 100 -25.33 -1.46 9.82
CA GLY A 100 -24.70 -0.49 10.73
C GLY A 100 -23.35 0.05 10.25
N VAL A 101 -22.67 -0.61 9.30
CA VAL A 101 -21.46 -0.11 8.65
C VAL A 101 -21.83 0.83 7.49
N VAL A 102 -22.86 0.46 6.71
CA VAL A 102 -23.26 1.18 5.48
C VAL A 102 -24.06 2.45 5.77
N GLU A 103 -24.98 2.42 6.74
CA GLU A 103 -25.86 3.56 7.06
C GLU A 103 -25.11 4.86 7.42
N PRO A 104 -24.02 4.84 8.22
CA PRO A 104 -23.21 6.03 8.45
C PRO A 104 -22.56 6.63 7.19
N CYS A 105 -22.17 5.80 6.23
CA CYS A 105 -21.64 6.23 4.92
C CYS A 105 -22.76 6.88 4.10
N VAL A 106 -23.89 6.19 3.95
CA VAL A 106 -25.08 6.69 3.23
C VAL A 106 -25.54 8.04 3.77
N ARG A 107 -25.69 8.16 5.11
CA ARG A 107 -26.06 9.43 5.74
C ARG A 107 -25.07 10.55 5.41
N ALA A 108 -23.78 10.28 5.50
CA ALA A 108 -22.75 11.28 5.16
C ALA A 108 -22.82 11.69 3.67
N CYS A 109 -23.11 10.76 2.77
CA CYS A 109 -23.29 11.07 1.35
C CYS A 109 -24.53 11.93 1.08
N THR A 110 -25.63 11.74 1.83
CA THR A 110 -26.82 12.59 1.71
C THR A 110 -26.61 14.03 2.19
N GLU A 111 -25.55 14.27 2.97
CA GLU A 111 -25.16 15.59 3.48
C GLU A 111 -24.16 16.33 2.57
N ILE A 112 -23.82 15.77 1.40
CA ILE A 112 -22.93 16.45 0.44
C ILE A 112 -23.57 17.77 0.00
N ALA A 113 -22.84 18.87 0.23
CA ALA A 113 -23.28 20.22 -0.08
C ALA A 113 -23.01 20.55 -1.57
N TYR A 114 -23.79 19.94 -2.46
CA TYR A 114 -23.69 20.16 -3.89
C TYR A 114 -25.08 20.15 -4.56
N PRO A 115 -25.37 21.03 -5.55
CA PRO A 115 -26.76 21.29 -5.94
C PRO A 115 -27.51 20.14 -6.64
N ASP A 116 -26.83 19.30 -7.41
CA ASP A 116 -27.43 18.13 -8.07
C ASP A 116 -26.55 16.89 -7.86
N VAL A 117 -26.95 16.04 -6.92
CA VAL A 117 -26.25 14.81 -6.54
C VAL A 117 -27.20 13.63 -6.65
N CYS A 118 -26.80 12.60 -7.39
CA CYS A 118 -27.50 11.33 -7.45
C CYS A 118 -26.69 10.23 -6.78
N ILE A 119 -27.23 9.61 -5.73
CA ILE A 119 -26.53 8.59 -4.95
C ILE A 119 -27.04 7.21 -5.34
N PHE A 120 -26.10 6.33 -5.67
CA PHE A 120 -26.33 4.93 -6.02
C PHE A 120 -25.69 4.02 -4.97
N LEU A 121 -26.44 3.01 -4.56
CA LEU A 121 -25.93 1.90 -3.76
C LEU A 121 -25.87 0.66 -4.66
N LEU A 122 -24.66 0.11 -4.82
CA LEU A 122 -24.34 -0.94 -5.79
C LEU A 122 -24.14 -2.24 -5.00
N ASP A 123 -25.15 -3.10 -4.99
CA ASP A 123 -25.23 -4.24 -4.08
C ASP A 123 -24.93 -5.57 -4.78
N ASP A 124 -23.80 -6.19 -4.43
CA ASP A 124 -23.42 -7.54 -4.87
C ASP A 124 -23.71 -8.60 -3.79
N SER A 125 -24.41 -8.25 -2.70
CA SER A 125 -24.59 -9.11 -1.54
C SER A 125 -25.30 -10.42 -1.90
N THR A 126 -24.74 -11.52 -1.41
CA THR A 126 -25.32 -12.87 -1.53
C THR A 126 -26.20 -13.23 -0.34
N ASP A 127 -26.06 -12.53 0.78
CA ASP A 127 -26.91 -12.69 1.96
C ASP A 127 -28.25 -11.97 1.75
N ALA A 128 -29.34 -12.73 1.75
CA ALA A 128 -30.68 -12.20 1.49
C ALA A 128 -31.16 -11.21 2.57
N GLY A 129 -30.79 -11.40 3.84
CA GLY A 129 -31.18 -10.52 4.94
C GLY A 129 -30.45 -9.18 4.88
N LYS A 130 -29.16 -9.20 4.54
CA LYS A 130 -28.38 -7.98 4.29
C LYS A 130 -28.88 -7.23 3.07
N ARG A 131 -29.17 -7.95 1.98
CA ARG A 131 -29.76 -7.38 0.77
C ARG A 131 -31.08 -6.66 1.04
N ALA A 132 -32.01 -7.30 1.77
CA ALA A 132 -33.27 -6.67 2.17
C ALA A 132 -33.03 -5.41 3.02
N SER A 133 -32.01 -5.44 3.89
CA SER A 133 -31.64 -4.28 4.72
C SER A 133 -31.07 -3.12 3.87
N MET A 134 -30.27 -3.41 2.84
CA MET A 134 -29.76 -2.39 1.91
C MET A 134 -30.88 -1.75 1.08
N GLN A 135 -31.86 -2.53 0.64
CA GLN A 135 -33.04 -2.01 -0.07
C GLN A 135 -33.85 -1.05 0.81
N GLU A 136 -34.09 -1.44 2.06
CA GLU A 136 -34.79 -0.57 3.03
C GLU A 136 -34.00 0.70 3.33
N LEU A 137 -32.68 0.61 3.45
CA LEU A 137 -31.79 1.77 3.60
C LEU A 137 -31.93 2.73 2.40
N CYS A 138 -31.92 2.20 1.18
CA CYS A 138 -32.10 3.00 -0.03
C CYS A 138 -33.46 3.68 -0.08
N ARG A 139 -34.54 2.98 0.32
CA ARG A 139 -35.88 3.55 0.40
C ARG A 139 -35.95 4.68 1.42
N ARG A 140 -35.32 4.52 2.59
CA ARG A 140 -35.33 5.50 3.69
C ARG A 140 -34.61 6.79 3.31
N TYR A 141 -33.46 6.67 2.64
CA TYR A 141 -32.60 7.81 2.30
C TYR A 141 -32.77 8.29 0.85
N ASN A 142 -33.71 7.71 0.09
CA ASN A 142 -33.99 8.02 -1.32
C ASN A 142 -32.78 7.84 -2.26
N LEU A 143 -32.13 6.67 -2.20
CA LEU A 143 -31.01 6.29 -3.08
C LEU A 143 -31.50 5.45 -4.26
N ARG A 144 -30.77 5.49 -5.37
CA ARG A 144 -30.93 4.52 -6.45
C ARG A 144 -30.26 3.20 -6.04
N TYR A 145 -31.03 2.13 -5.96
CA TYR A 145 -30.53 0.81 -5.61
C TYR A 145 -30.35 -0.05 -6.86
N LEU A 146 -29.14 -0.60 -7.07
CA LEU A 146 -28.89 -1.59 -8.10
C LEU A 146 -28.31 -2.85 -7.47
N HIS A 147 -28.90 -3.99 -7.81
CA HIS A 147 -28.40 -5.29 -7.40
C HIS A 147 -27.93 -6.09 -8.61
N ARG A 148 -26.82 -6.83 -8.45
CA ARG A 148 -26.36 -7.82 -9.43
C ARG A 148 -26.41 -9.22 -8.82
N ASP A 149 -26.98 -10.17 -9.54
CA ASP A 149 -27.03 -11.58 -9.11
C ASP A 149 -25.68 -12.33 -9.30
N HIS A 150 -24.76 -11.74 -10.05
CA HIS A 150 -23.39 -12.23 -10.26
C HIS A 150 -22.36 -11.23 -9.74
N ARG A 151 -21.15 -11.71 -9.46
CA ARG A 151 -20.05 -10.91 -8.88
C ARG A 151 -18.82 -10.86 -9.77
N GLU A 152 -19.02 -10.90 -11.08
CA GLU A 152 -17.94 -10.71 -12.06
C GLU A 152 -17.36 -9.29 -11.92
N GLY A 153 -16.02 -9.20 -12.00
CA GLY A 153 -15.28 -7.97 -11.78
C GLY A 153 -15.34 -7.38 -10.36
N PHE A 154 -16.02 -8.04 -9.42
CA PHE A 154 -16.23 -7.55 -8.05
C PHE A 154 -16.69 -6.07 -8.04
N LYS A 155 -16.05 -5.22 -7.23
CA LYS A 155 -16.35 -3.78 -7.14
C LYS A 155 -16.20 -3.04 -8.48
N ALA A 156 -15.15 -3.33 -9.25
CA ALA A 156 -14.96 -2.71 -10.57
C ALA A 156 -16.11 -3.05 -11.51
N GLY A 157 -16.51 -4.32 -11.53
CA GLY A 157 -17.66 -4.76 -12.33
C GLY A 157 -18.97 -4.11 -11.89
N ALA A 158 -19.18 -3.90 -10.58
CA ALA A 158 -20.38 -3.24 -10.06
C ALA A 158 -20.44 -1.79 -10.56
N ILE A 159 -19.32 -1.09 -10.46
CA ILE A 159 -19.17 0.28 -10.96
C ILE A 159 -19.42 0.32 -12.47
N ASN A 160 -18.78 -0.56 -13.25
CA ASN A 160 -18.93 -0.61 -14.71
C ASN A 160 -20.37 -0.92 -15.14
N HIS A 161 -21.04 -1.87 -14.49
CA HIS A 161 -22.46 -2.15 -14.72
C HIS A 161 -23.34 -0.93 -14.45
N THR A 162 -23.01 -0.14 -13.44
CA THR A 162 -23.81 1.03 -13.03
C THR A 162 -23.54 2.24 -13.93
N LEU A 163 -22.38 2.33 -14.59
CA LEU A 163 -22.08 3.40 -15.55
C LEU A 163 -23.13 3.50 -16.68
N SER A 164 -23.69 2.36 -17.13
CA SER A 164 -24.74 2.37 -18.17
C SER A 164 -26.11 2.82 -17.68
N HIS A 165 -26.28 3.00 -16.36
CA HIS A 165 -27.51 3.45 -15.72
C HIS A 165 -27.43 4.92 -15.27
N LEU A 166 -26.31 5.59 -15.55
CA LEU A 166 -26.19 7.02 -15.33
C LEU A 166 -27.01 7.79 -16.36
N ASP A 167 -27.60 8.89 -15.92
CA ASP A 167 -28.25 9.83 -16.82
C ASP A 167 -27.17 10.44 -17.74
N SER A 168 -27.46 10.61 -19.04
CA SER A 168 -26.46 11.02 -20.05
C SER A 168 -25.80 12.37 -19.77
N ASP A 169 -26.43 13.19 -18.94
CA ASP A 169 -25.99 14.50 -18.48
C ASP A 169 -25.22 14.46 -17.14
N THR A 170 -24.73 13.29 -16.72
CA THR A 170 -23.92 13.13 -15.50
C THR A 170 -22.42 13.10 -15.82
N PRO A 171 -21.72 14.26 -15.81
CA PRO A 171 -20.30 14.34 -16.16
C PRO A 171 -19.33 13.79 -15.11
N TYR A 172 -19.73 13.73 -13.84
CA TYR A 172 -18.85 13.38 -12.72
C TYR A 172 -19.35 12.17 -11.94
N LEU A 173 -18.41 11.33 -11.53
CA LEU A 173 -18.66 10.19 -10.65
C LEU A 173 -17.69 10.21 -9.48
N LEU A 174 -18.21 10.22 -8.26
CA LEU A 174 -17.48 10.00 -7.02
C LEU A 174 -17.68 8.55 -6.55
N VAL A 175 -16.60 7.83 -6.25
CA VAL A 175 -16.66 6.47 -5.69
C VAL A 175 -16.25 6.51 -4.21
N ILE A 176 -17.11 5.98 -3.34
CA ILE A 176 -16.92 5.95 -1.89
C ILE A 176 -17.15 4.53 -1.36
N ASP A 177 -16.19 3.98 -0.64
CA ASP A 177 -16.34 2.71 0.06
C ASP A 177 -17.38 2.81 1.19
N ALA A 178 -18.13 1.73 1.40
CA ALA A 178 -19.25 1.68 2.35
C ALA A 178 -18.85 1.91 3.83
N ASP A 179 -17.56 1.85 4.15
CA ASP A 179 -17.01 2.12 5.48
C ASP A 179 -16.37 3.52 5.61
N GLN A 180 -16.61 4.40 4.64
CA GLN A 180 -16.06 5.76 4.61
C GLN A 180 -17.15 6.83 4.73
N ARG A 181 -16.90 7.81 5.58
CA ARG A 181 -17.80 8.93 5.84
C ARG A 181 -17.25 10.20 5.22
N VAL A 182 -17.91 10.70 4.19
CA VAL A 182 -17.50 11.91 3.46
C VAL A 182 -17.84 13.19 4.24
N LYS A 183 -17.11 14.26 3.95
CA LYS A 183 -17.39 15.63 4.40
C LYS A 183 -18.25 16.35 3.35
N PRO A 184 -19.15 17.25 3.76
CA PRO A 184 -20.08 17.92 2.85
C PRO A 184 -19.43 18.61 1.64
N ALA A 185 -18.23 19.15 1.80
CA ALA A 185 -17.56 19.96 0.76
C ALA A 185 -16.93 19.15 -0.39
N ILE A 186 -16.91 17.81 -0.35
CA ILE A 186 -16.10 16.98 -1.25
C ILE A 186 -16.32 17.27 -2.74
N LEU A 187 -17.57 17.38 -3.21
CA LEU A 187 -17.84 17.67 -4.62
C LEU A 187 -17.61 19.14 -4.98
N ALA A 188 -18.03 20.05 -4.09
CA ALA A 188 -17.86 21.49 -4.27
C ALA A 188 -16.39 21.90 -4.40
N ASP A 189 -15.48 21.16 -3.76
CA ASP A 189 -14.05 21.42 -3.85
C ASP A 189 -13.38 20.67 -5.01
N LEU A 190 -13.77 19.42 -5.28
CA LEU A 190 -13.08 18.59 -6.28
C LEU A 190 -13.48 18.90 -7.72
N ILE A 191 -14.76 19.17 -7.99
CA ILE A 191 -15.24 19.43 -9.36
C ILE A 191 -14.53 20.65 -9.96
N PRO A 192 -14.38 21.80 -9.25
CA PRO A 192 -13.60 22.91 -9.76
C PRO A 192 -12.16 22.59 -10.15
N VAL A 193 -11.49 21.76 -9.36
CA VAL A 193 -10.11 21.35 -9.65
C VAL A 193 -10.06 20.48 -10.90
N LEU A 194 -11.09 19.66 -11.14
CA LEU A 194 -11.23 18.86 -12.35
C LEU A 194 -11.44 19.78 -13.56
N GLU A 195 -12.37 20.74 -13.45
CA GLU A 195 -12.74 21.69 -14.51
C GLU A 195 -11.61 22.65 -14.92
N ALA A 196 -10.70 22.95 -14.01
CA ALA A 196 -9.55 23.80 -14.31
C ALA A 196 -8.62 23.23 -15.38
N ASP A 197 -8.64 21.91 -15.62
CA ASP A 197 -7.81 21.24 -16.62
C ASP A 197 -8.58 20.06 -17.27
N PRO A 198 -9.09 20.21 -18.51
CA PRO A 198 -9.82 19.16 -19.21
C PRO A 198 -9.01 17.87 -19.43
N ALA A 199 -7.68 17.90 -19.35
CA ALA A 199 -6.86 16.70 -19.48
C ALA A 199 -6.87 15.83 -18.20
N VAL A 200 -7.30 16.38 -17.06
CA VAL A 200 -7.41 15.65 -15.80
C VAL A 200 -8.65 14.77 -15.83
N SER A 201 -8.43 13.47 -15.67
CA SER A 201 -9.47 12.43 -15.78
C SER A 201 -10.01 12.01 -14.42
N PHE A 202 -9.19 12.11 -13.37
CA PHE A 202 -9.59 11.81 -12.01
C PHE A 202 -8.80 12.60 -10.98
N ILE A 203 -9.38 12.79 -9.80
CA ILE A 203 -8.70 13.31 -8.61
C ILE A 203 -8.83 12.28 -7.48
N GLN A 204 -7.71 11.89 -6.90
CA GLN A 204 -7.62 11.08 -5.69
C GLN A 204 -7.43 12.00 -4.48
N THR A 205 -8.11 11.70 -3.38
CA THR A 205 -7.90 12.38 -2.09
C THR A 205 -7.42 11.40 -1.02
N PRO A 206 -6.80 11.86 0.08
CA PRO A 206 -6.30 10.99 1.13
C PRO A 206 -7.34 10.00 1.65
N GLN A 207 -6.95 8.73 1.80
CA GLN A 207 -7.67 7.81 2.67
C GLN A 207 -7.22 8.01 4.11
N PHE A 208 -8.04 8.71 4.88
CA PHE A 208 -7.77 8.98 6.29
C PHE A 208 -8.52 7.99 7.18
N PHE A 209 -7.80 7.39 8.13
CA PHE A 209 -8.36 6.52 9.13
C PHE A 209 -8.05 7.10 10.50
N ARG A 210 -9.07 7.22 11.35
CA ARG A 210 -8.84 7.62 12.74
C ARG A 210 -8.24 6.42 13.49
N SER A 211 -7.14 6.65 14.19
CA SER A 211 -6.56 5.65 15.07
C SER A 211 -7.22 5.72 16.44
N GLU A 212 -7.54 4.59 17.02
CA GLU A 212 -8.06 4.51 18.38
C GLU A 212 -6.90 4.58 19.38
N GLN A 213 -7.13 5.25 20.51
CA GLN A 213 -6.12 5.32 21.56
C GLN A 213 -5.87 3.93 22.13
N ASN A 214 -4.60 3.59 22.33
CA ASN A 214 -4.19 2.28 22.87
C ASN A 214 -4.58 1.07 22.00
N ASP A 215 -4.90 1.26 20.72
CA ASP A 215 -5.02 0.16 19.76
C ASP A 215 -3.84 0.19 18.76
N PRO A 216 -2.84 -0.69 18.92
CA PRO A 216 -1.72 -0.76 18.00
C PRO A 216 -2.13 -1.02 16.54
N ILE A 217 -3.27 -1.66 16.29
CA ILE A 217 -3.66 -2.11 14.94
C ILE A 217 -4.21 -0.92 14.16
N SER A 218 -5.18 -0.20 14.71
CA SER A 218 -5.70 1.02 14.07
C SER A 218 -4.62 2.11 13.94
N VAL A 219 -3.70 2.24 14.92
CA VAL A 219 -2.55 3.15 14.78
C VAL A 219 -1.65 2.72 13.63
N THR A 220 -1.28 1.44 13.56
CA THR A 220 -0.42 0.92 12.48
C THR A 220 -1.06 1.12 11.10
N PHE A 221 -2.35 0.80 10.98
CA PHE A 221 -3.09 0.96 9.73
C PHE A 221 -3.15 2.43 9.32
N SER A 222 -3.54 3.31 10.25
CA SER A 222 -3.59 4.75 10.03
C SER A 222 -2.23 5.35 9.69
N TYR A 223 -1.17 4.88 10.33
CA TYR A 223 0.21 5.30 10.09
C TYR A 223 0.68 4.89 8.69
N GLN A 224 0.44 3.65 8.27
CA GLN A 224 0.74 3.17 6.91
C GLN A 224 0.05 4.04 5.84
N GLN A 225 -1.24 4.30 6.03
CA GLN A 225 -2.03 5.12 5.12
C GLN A 225 -1.58 6.58 5.13
N HIS A 226 -1.19 7.11 6.29
CA HIS A 226 -0.64 8.46 6.39
C HIS A 226 0.64 8.63 5.58
N ILE A 227 1.60 7.72 5.73
CA ILE A 227 2.87 7.76 5.00
C ILE A 227 2.61 7.75 3.48
N TYR A 228 1.77 6.83 3.02
CA TYR A 228 1.48 6.72 1.58
C TYR A 228 0.80 7.98 1.04
N ASN A 229 -0.29 8.42 1.66
CA ASN A 229 -1.05 9.58 1.17
C ASN A 229 -0.25 10.89 1.28
N LYS A 230 0.42 11.13 2.42
CA LYS A 230 1.11 12.40 2.70
C LYS A 230 2.43 12.51 1.96
N HIS A 231 3.18 11.43 1.80
CA HIS A 231 4.54 11.47 1.24
C HIS A 231 4.57 10.96 -0.20
N VAL A 232 3.99 9.79 -0.44
CA VAL A 232 4.06 9.12 -1.74
C VAL A 232 3.10 9.77 -2.75
N CYS A 233 1.81 9.87 -2.44
CA CYS A 233 0.81 10.40 -3.39
C CYS A 233 1.09 11.85 -3.80
N ARG A 234 1.57 12.70 -2.89
CA ARG A 234 2.02 14.07 -3.22
C ARG A 234 3.20 14.05 -4.20
N GLY A 235 4.19 13.19 -3.97
CA GLY A 235 5.34 13.01 -4.87
C GLY A 235 4.92 12.52 -6.26
N LEU A 236 4.05 11.51 -6.31
CA LEU A 236 3.46 11.01 -7.57
C LEU A 236 2.71 12.11 -8.33
N SER A 237 1.93 12.94 -7.62
CA SER A 237 1.19 14.07 -8.20
C SER A 237 2.09 15.12 -8.83
N VAL A 238 3.22 15.46 -8.17
CA VAL A 238 4.25 16.36 -8.73
C VAL A 238 4.83 15.79 -10.03
N ASN A 239 4.94 14.47 -10.13
CA ASN A 239 5.43 13.77 -11.32
C ASN A 239 4.32 13.47 -12.36
N HIS A 240 3.07 13.88 -12.10
CA HIS A 240 1.88 13.57 -12.92
C HIS A 240 1.59 12.06 -13.07
N THR A 241 1.96 11.27 -12.07
CA THR A 241 1.86 9.80 -12.04
C THR A 241 0.90 9.32 -10.95
N THR A 242 -0.06 10.16 -10.56
CA THR A 242 -1.02 9.81 -9.50
C THR A 242 -1.73 8.49 -9.81
N MET A 243 -1.93 7.69 -8.77
CA MET A 243 -2.64 6.42 -8.81
C MET A 243 -3.87 6.49 -7.90
N LEU A 244 -4.92 5.80 -8.30
CA LEU A 244 -6.15 5.58 -7.54
C LEU A 244 -5.87 4.61 -6.39
N THR A 245 -6.65 4.78 -5.32
CA THR A 245 -6.60 3.92 -4.12
C THR A 245 -7.96 3.28 -3.80
N GLY A 246 -8.87 3.30 -4.79
CA GLY A 246 -10.14 2.58 -4.75
C GLY A 246 -11.30 3.36 -4.14
N SER A 247 -11.07 4.37 -3.30
CA SER A 247 -12.14 5.21 -2.73
C SER A 247 -11.67 6.66 -2.62
N ASN A 248 -12.61 7.58 -2.34
CA ASN A 248 -12.39 9.02 -2.24
C ASN A 248 -11.77 9.60 -3.51
N CYS A 249 -12.24 9.07 -4.65
CA CYS A 249 -11.81 9.48 -5.97
C CYS A 249 -13.01 9.92 -6.81
N ILE A 250 -12.83 11.04 -7.49
CA ILE A 250 -13.78 11.56 -8.47
C ILE A 250 -13.23 11.35 -9.88
N PHE A 251 -14.11 11.04 -10.81
CA PHE A 251 -13.80 10.77 -12.21
C PHE A 251 -14.61 11.68 -13.13
N ARG A 252 -14.04 11.99 -14.30
CA ARG A 252 -14.84 12.33 -15.48
C ARG A 252 -15.46 11.06 -16.02
N VAL A 253 -16.79 10.99 -16.05
CA VAL A 253 -17.52 9.81 -16.54
C VAL A 253 -17.14 9.50 -17.98
N SER A 254 -17.05 10.52 -18.85
CA SER A 254 -16.65 10.35 -20.25
C SER A 254 -15.27 9.73 -20.41
N HIS A 255 -14.30 10.09 -19.56
CA HIS A 255 -12.94 9.55 -19.63
C HIS A 255 -12.89 8.11 -19.11
N LEU A 256 -13.60 7.82 -18.01
CA LEU A 256 -13.72 6.47 -17.48
C LEU A 256 -14.37 5.52 -18.50
N VAL A 257 -15.45 5.95 -19.15
CA VAL A 257 -16.09 5.18 -20.22
C VAL A 257 -15.15 5.00 -21.42
N ALA A 258 -14.38 6.03 -21.81
CA ALA A 258 -13.46 5.96 -22.95
C ALA A 258 -12.31 4.95 -22.78
N ILE A 259 -11.92 4.65 -21.53
CA ILE A 259 -10.94 3.60 -21.24
C ILE A 259 -11.56 2.20 -21.07
N GLY A 260 -12.89 2.09 -21.14
CA GLY A 260 -13.64 0.85 -20.98
C GLY A 260 -14.13 0.58 -19.55
N GLY A 261 -14.14 1.58 -18.67
CA GLY A 261 -14.48 1.43 -17.26
C GLY A 261 -13.26 1.13 -16.37
N MET A 262 -13.53 0.70 -15.14
CA MET A 262 -12.51 0.21 -14.20
C MET A 262 -12.01 -1.18 -14.60
N ASP A 263 -10.76 -1.50 -14.28
CA ASP A 263 -10.15 -2.81 -14.56
C ASP A 263 -10.80 -3.91 -13.70
N GLU A 264 -11.42 -4.89 -14.35
CA GLU A 264 -12.11 -6.02 -13.69
C GLU A 264 -11.22 -7.27 -13.51
N ALA A 265 -10.05 -7.30 -14.15
CA ALA A 265 -9.19 -8.48 -14.21
C ALA A 265 -8.24 -8.57 -13.01
N CYS A 266 -7.83 -7.42 -12.47
CA CYS A 266 -6.94 -7.31 -11.33
C CYS A 266 -7.71 -7.13 -10.01
N ILE A 267 -7.29 -7.84 -8.96
CA ILE A 267 -7.83 -7.65 -7.59
C ILE A 267 -7.44 -6.29 -6.98
N ALA A 268 -6.39 -5.65 -7.52
CA ALA A 268 -6.06 -4.24 -7.27
C ALA A 268 -6.58 -3.41 -8.44
N GLU A 269 -7.91 -3.35 -8.58
CA GLU A 269 -8.62 -2.75 -9.70
C GLU A 269 -8.31 -1.26 -9.86
N ASP A 270 -8.05 -0.59 -8.75
CA ASP A 270 -7.79 0.85 -8.65
C ASP A 270 -6.48 1.26 -9.32
N ILE A 271 -5.36 0.68 -8.90
CA ILE A 271 -4.05 0.96 -9.47
C ILE A 271 -3.99 0.43 -10.91
N ALA A 272 -4.63 -0.70 -11.20
CA ALA A 272 -4.75 -1.20 -12.57
C ALA A 272 -5.50 -0.22 -13.48
N THR A 273 -6.64 0.32 -13.03
CA THR A 273 -7.39 1.37 -13.77
C THR A 273 -6.53 2.60 -14.00
N SER A 274 -5.74 3.00 -12.99
CA SER A 274 -4.80 4.13 -13.12
C SER A 274 -3.78 3.88 -14.22
N PHE A 275 -3.22 2.67 -14.28
CA PHE A 275 -2.28 2.28 -15.33
C PHE A 275 -2.92 2.38 -16.71
N VAL A 276 -4.17 1.94 -16.87
CA VAL A 276 -4.91 2.08 -18.14
C VAL A 276 -5.16 3.54 -18.52
N PHE A 277 -5.54 4.41 -17.56
CA PHE A 277 -5.65 5.85 -17.81
C PHE A 277 -4.34 6.42 -18.35
N HIS A 278 -3.22 6.16 -17.67
CA HIS A 278 -1.92 6.69 -18.09
C HIS A 278 -1.49 6.16 -19.46
N LEU A 279 -1.79 4.88 -19.78
CA LEU A 279 -1.53 4.32 -21.12
C LEU A 279 -2.33 5.03 -22.23
N ARG A 280 -3.46 5.64 -21.90
CA ARG A 280 -4.28 6.45 -22.83
C ARG A 280 -3.90 7.93 -22.82
N GLY A 281 -2.81 8.31 -22.14
CA GLY A 281 -2.35 9.69 -22.03
C GLY A 281 -3.21 10.56 -21.10
N CYS A 282 -4.12 9.96 -20.34
CA CYS A 282 -4.93 10.65 -19.35
C CYS A 282 -4.08 11.02 -18.12
N ARG A 283 -4.42 12.14 -17.46
CA ARG A 283 -3.73 12.59 -16.25
C ARG A 283 -4.61 12.44 -15.01
N GLY A 284 -3.99 12.01 -13.90
CA GLY A 284 -4.59 12.04 -12.57
C GLY A 284 -3.98 13.14 -11.71
N LEU A 285 -4.71 13.58 -10.68
CA LEU A 285 -4.23 14.48 -9.63
C LEU A 285 -4.46 13.90 -8.24
N PHE A 286 -3.58 14.25 -7.30
CA PHE A 286 -3.81 14.03 -5.87
C PHE A 286 -4.03 15.37 -5.17
N LEU A 287 -5.13 15.50 -4.43
CA LEU A 287 -5.44 16.67 -3.60
C LEU A 287 -5.36 16.28 -2.12
N ASP A 288 -4.35 16.79 -1.40
CA ASP A 288 -4.10 16.50 0.02
C ASP A 288 -5.06 17.22 0.98
N THR A 289 -6.36 16.99 0.81
CA THR A 289 -7.40 17.41 1.75
C THR A 289 -8.20 16.19 2.18
N VAL A 290 -8.33 15.98 3.48
CA VAL A 290 -9.11 14.85 4.02
C VAL A 290 -10.60 15.14 3.86
N TYR A 291 -11.22 14.54 2.85
CA TYR A 291 -12.67 14.63 2.62
C TYR A 291 -13.46 13.43 3.10
N ALA A 292 -12.82 12.34 3.50
CA ALA A 292 -13.52 11.22 4.10
C ALA A 292 -12.70 10.56 5.20
N GLU A 293 -13.41 9.98 6.16
CA GLU A 293 -12.83 9.22 7.27
C GLU A 293 -13.33 7.78 7.21
N GLY A 294 -12.40 6.83 7.15
CA GLY A 294 -12.68 5.39 7.13
C GLY A 294 -12.44 4.72 8.48
N ILE A 295 -12.91 3.48 8.58
CA ILE A 295 -12.74 2.61 9.75
C ILE A 295 -11.52 1.70 9.56
N ALA A 296 -10.64 1.62 10.58
CA ALA A 296 -9.49 0.73 10.55
C ALA A 296 -9.90 -0.74 10.77
N PRO A 297 -9.10 -1.72 10.33
CA PRO A 297 -9.40 -3.13 10.60
C PRO A 297 -9.50 -3.40 12.11
N PRO A 298 -10.50 -4.18 12.56
CA PRO A 298 -10.79 -4.33 13.98
C PRO A 298 -9.81 -5.25 14.74
N ASN A 299 -9.00 -6.04 14.03
CA ASN A 299 -8.03 -6.95 14.62
C ASN A 299 -6.92 -7.30 13.62
N LEU A 300 -5.86 -7.97 14.11
CA LEU A 300 -4.72 -8.36 13.28
C LEU A 300 -5.11 -9.27 12.12
N ALA A 301 -6.10 -10.15 12.29
CA ALA A 301 -6.51 -11.08 11.24
C ALA A 301 -7.20 -10.35 10.07
N ALA A 302 -8.06 -9.37 10.37
CA ALA A 302 -8.67 -8.50 9.37
C ALA A 302 -7.61 -7.67 8.66
N TYR A 303 -6.68 -7.06 9.40
CA TYR A 303 -5.59 -6.28 8.81
C TYR A 303 -4.73 -7.14 7.87
N PHE A 304 -4.30 -8.33 8.30
CA PHE A 304 -3.46 -9.22 7.49
C PHE A 304 -4.20 -9.75 6.25
N THR A 305 -5.52 -9.96 6.35
CA THR A 305 -6.36 -10.32 5.20
C THR A 305 -6.36 -9.22 4.15
N GLN A 306 -6.50 -7.95 4.58
CA GLN A 306 -6.44 -6.80 3.69
C GLN A 306 -5.05 -6.64 3.06
N GLN A 307 -3.99 -6.73 3.85
CA GLN A 307 -2.61 -6.66 3.37
C GLN A 307 -2.28 -7.78 2.37
N LEU A 308 -2.78 -9.00 2.59
CA LEU A 308 -2.61 -10.12 1.66
C LEU A 308 -3.26 -9.82 0.30
N ARG A 309 -4.47 -9.25 0.30
CA ARG A 309 -5.20 -8.89 -0.92
C ARG A 309 -4.44 -7.82 -1.71
N TRP A 310 -4.00 -6.76 -1.04
CA TRP A 310 -3.23 -5.69 -1.67
C TRP A 310 -1.91 -6.20 -2.24
N ALA A 311 -1.16 -6.98 -1.47
CA ALA A 311 0.10 -7.56 -1.93
C ALA A 311 -0.09 -8.49 -3.12
N TYR A 312 -1.12 -9.33 -3.11
CA TYR A 312 -1.42 -10.25 -4.21
C TYR A 312 -1.78 -9.49 -5.48
N GLY A 313 -2.72 -8.54 -5.39
CA GLY A 313 -3.17 -7.74 -6.54
C GLY A 313 -2.03 -6.93 -7.17
N ASN A 314 -1.21 -6.27 -6.36
CA ASN A 314 -0.07 -5.50 -6.85
C ASN A 314 1.03 -6.39 -7.46
N THR A 315 1.28 -7.58 -6.89
CA THR A 315 2.24 -8.53 -7.46
C THR A 315 1.75 -9.10 -8.79
N GLN A 316 0.44 -9.34 -8.94
CA GLN A 316 -0.16 -9.73 -10.23
C GLN A 316 -0.02 -8.59 -11.25
N LEU A 317 -0.36 -7.37 -10.85
CA LEU A 317 -0.26 -6.19 -11.70
C LEU A 317 1.18 -5.92 -12.16
N LEU A 318 2.18 -6.15 -11.31
CA LEU A 318 3.59 -6.02 -11.69
C LEU A 318 3.93 -6.85 -12.94
N GLY A 319 3.42 -8.08 -13.04
CA GLY A 319 3.62 -8.93 -14.22
C GLY A 319 3.04 -8.29 -15.49
N THR A 320 1.84 -7.71 -15.40
CA THR A 320 1.19 -6.98 -16.50
C THR A 320 2.01 -5.75 -16.90
N ILE A 321 2.47 -4.97 -15.94
CA ILE A 321 3.27 -3.75 -16.16
C ILE A 321 4.60 -4.10 -16.83
N LEU A 322 5.32 -5.11 -16.33
CA LEU A 322 6.59 -5.55 -16.93
C LEU A 322 6.40 -6.09 -18.34
N ARG A 323 5.33 -6.84 -18.60
CA ARG A 323 4.98 -7.30 -19.96
C ARG A 323 4.71 -6.11 -20.89
N GLN A 324 3.92 -5.14 -20.45
CA GLN A 324 3.61 -3.96 -21.25
C GLN A 324 4.86 -3.11 -21.53
N LEU A 325 5.77 -2.96 -20.55
CA LEU A 325 7.06 -2.29 -20.74
C LEU A 325 7.90 -2.97 -21.83
N VAL A 326 7.91 -4.30 -21.89
CA VAL A 326 8.67 -5.04 -22.90
C VAL A 326 8.01 -4.95 -24.28
N VAL A 327 6.68 -5.10 -24.36
CA VAL A 327 5.95 -5.15 -25.64
C VAL A 327 5.75 -3.76 -26.24
N GLN A 328 5.49 -2.74 -25.40
CA GLN A 328 5.23 -1.36 -25.82
C GLN A 328 5.98 -0.37 -24.92
N PRO A 329 7.33 -0.35 -24.91
CA PRO A 329 8.12 0.50 -24.01
C PRO A 329 7.83 2.01 -24.13
N ARG A 330 7.33 2.44 -25.30
CA ARG A 330 7.01 3.85 -25.60
C ARG A 330 5.60 4.26 -25.22
N SER A 331 4.76 3.35 -24.70
CA SER A 331 3.38 3.69 -24.30
C SER A 331 3.31 4.58 -23.06
N LEU A 332 4.40 4.68 -22.29
CA LEU A 332 4.56 5.55 -21.14
C LEU A 332 5.96 6.16 -21.12
N THR A 333 6.13 7.25 -20.37
CA THR A 333 7.46 7.83 -20.13
C THR A 333 8.25 6.98 -19.14
N ALA A 334 9.59 7.14 -19.13
CA ALA A 334 10.45 6.44 -18.16
C ALA A 334 10.06 6.72 -16.70
N THR A 335 9.59 7.93 -16.39
CA THR A 335 9.08 8.28 -15.06
C THR A 335 7.83 7.47 -14.72
N HIS A 336 6.84 7.40 -15.60
CA HIS A 336 5.64 6.59 -15.35
C HIS A 336 5.99 5.12 -15.14
N TRP A 337 6.86 4.56 -15.97
CA TRP A 337 7.32 3.17 -15.80
C TRP A 337 7.96 2.94 -14.44
N LEU A 338 8.91 3.80 -14.04
CA LEU A 338 9.60 3.68 -12.77
C LEU A 338 8.61 3.79 -11.60
N GLU A 339 7.70 4.77 -11.63
CA GLU A 339 6.75 5.03 -10.55
C GLU A 339 5.77 3.87 -10.35
N PHE A 340 5.24 3.35 -11.45
CA PHE A 340 4.40 2.15 -11.41
C PHE A 340 5.16 0.94 -10.88
N ILE A 341 6.36 0.65 -11.42
CA ILE A 341 7.15 -0.51 -10.99
C ILE A 341 7.50 -0.42 -9.50
N VAL A 342 8.02 0.72 -9.04
CA VAL A 342 8.42 0.91 -7.64
C VAL A 342 7.20 0.77 -6.72
N THR A 343 6.10 1.46 -7.03
CA THR A 343 4.90 1.46 -6.19
C THR A 343 4.29 0.07 -6.06
N VAL A 344 4.10 -0.65 -7.16
CA VAL A 344 3.47 -1.99 -7.09
C VAL A 344 4.43 -3.07 -6.57
N SER A 345 5.75 -2.91 -6.79
CA SER A 345 6.73 -3.90 -6.34
C SER A 345 7.09 -3.78 -4.86
N ILE A 346 6.67 -2.74 -4.14
CA ILE A 346 6.99 -2.55 -2.71
C ILE A 346 6.65 -3.78 -1.85
N TYR A 347 5.58 -4.50 -2.20
CA TYR A 347 5.18 -5.74 -1.52
C TYR A 347 6.19 -6.88 -1.66
N LEU A 348 7.05 -6.86 -2.69
CA LEU A 348 8.14 -7.83 -2.83
C LEU A 348 9.16 -7.73 -1.68
N LEU A 349 9.25 -6.58 -0.99
CA LEU A 349 10.09 -6.42 0.20
C LEU A 349 9.77 -7.43 1.30
N GLY A 350 8.54 -7.96 1.35
CA GLY A 350 8.23 -8.99 2.34
C GLY A 350 8.90 -10.33 2.05
N GLY A 351 8.92 -10.77 0.78
CA GLY A 351 9.70 -11.95 0.37
C GLY A 351 11.19 -11.75 0.64
N VAL A 352 11.70 -10.57 0.31
CA VAL A 352 13.07 -10.15 0.60
C VAL A 352 13.39 -10.24 2.10
N ASN A 353 12.56 -9.66 2.96
CA ASN A 353 12.76 -9.65 4.41
C ASN A 353 12.75 -11.06 5.01
N VAL A 354 11.87 -11.97 4.53
CA VAL A 354 11.89 -13.37 4.98
C VAL A 354 13.23 -14.03 4.67
N VAL A 355 13.80 -13.78 3.49
CA VAL A 355 15.12 -14.33 3.16
C VAL A 355 16.22 -13.68 4.01
N LEU A 356 16.16 -12.37 4.25
CA LEU A 356 17.11 -11.68 5.13
C LEU A 356 17.06 -12.20 6.58
N PHE A 357 15.88 -12.56 7.09
CA PHE A 357 15.74 -13.20 8.41
C PHE A 357 16.37 -14.60 8.47
N LEU A 358 16.37 -15.33 7.35
CA LEU A 358 16.97 -16.67 7.25
C LEU A 358 18.45 -16.64 6.88
N LEU A 359 18.97 -15.52 6.37
CA LEU A 359 20.36 -15.37 6.00
C LEU A 359 21.35 -15.62 7.15
N PRO A 360 21.17 -15.04 8.37
CA PRO A 360 22.04 -15.37 9.50
C PRO A 360 21.93 -16.84 9.93
N VAL A 361 20.77 -17.46 9.75
CA VAL A 361 20.59 -18.89 10.05
C VAL A 361 21.48 -19.73 9.13
N ALA A 362 21.45 -19.46 7.83
CA ALA A 362 22.26 -20.17 6.86
C ALA A 362 23.77 -20.00 7.12
N THR A 363 24.23 -18.77 7.37
CA THR A 363 25.66 -18.51 7.61
C THR A 363 26.17 -19.10 8.90
N LEU A 364 25.42 -18.97 10.00
CA LEU A 364 25.87 -19.46 11.31
C LEU A 364 25.87 -20.99 11.39
N ILE A 365 24.87 -21.65 10.81
CA ILE A 365 24.78 -23.12 10.80
C ILE A 365 25.82 -23.71 9.84
N PHE A 366 25.84 -23.27 8.59
CA PHE A 366 26.66 -23.91 7.56
C PHE A 366 28.08 -23.33 7.45
N GLY A 367 28.36 -22.17 8.06
CA GLY A 367 29.69 -21.55 8.05
C GLY A 367 30.04 -20.96 6.70
N ILE A 368 29.03 -20.50 5.96
CA ILE A 368 29.18 -20.04 4.58
C ILE A 368 29.56 -18.56 4.61
N PRO A 369 30.74 -18.18 4.08
CA PRO A 369 31.09 -16.78 3.95
C PRO A 369 30.17 -16.11 2.93
N ILE A 370 29.61 -14.96 3.29
CA ILE A 370 28.81 -14.12 2.41
C ILE A 370 29.56 -12.80 2.22
N LEU A 371 29.41 -12.19 1.02
CA LEU A 371 29.99 -10.88 0.76
C LEU A 371 29.52 -9.86 1.82
N PRO A 372 30.44 -9.12 2.45
CA PRO A 372 30.07 -7.87 3.09
C PRO A 372 29.70 -6.88 1.97
N VAL A 373 28.40 -6.75 1.68
CA VAL A 373 27.91 -5.72 0.76
C VAL A 373 28.20 -4.37 1.40
N TRP A 374 29.18 -3.65 0.85
CA TRP A 374 29.50 -2.33 1.36
C TRP A 374 28.56 -1.30 0.75
N ILE A 375 27.83 -0.60 1.61
CA ILE A 375 26.97 0.50 1.24
C ILE A 375 27.69 1.81 1.60
N PRO A 376 27.82 2.77 0.67
CA PRO A 376 28.41 4.08 0.96
C PRO A 376 27.75 4.74 2.17
N PRO A 377 28.52 5.36 3.08
CA PRO A 377 27.97 6.00 4.28
C PRO A 377 26.85 7.03 4.01
N VAL A 378 26.85 7.66 2.84
CA VAL A 378 25.78 8.60 2.44
C VAL A 378 24.39 7.96 2.48
N PHE A 379 24.23 6.69 2.11
CA PHE A 379 22.92 6.02 2.19
C PHE A 379 22.46 5.85 3.64
N ALA A 380 23.37 5.55 4.57
CA ALA A 380 23.05 5.45 5.99
C ALA A 380 22.63 6.81 6.57
N VAL A 381 23.31 7.89 6.17
CA VAL A 381 22.94 9.26 6.57
C VAL A 381 21.56 9.63 6.01
N VAL A 382 21.32 9.41 4.72
CA VAL A 382 20.01 9.70 4.09
C VAL A 382 18.91 8.86 4.75
N LEU A 383 19.17 7.58 5.06
CA LEU A 383 18.24 6.70 5.78
C LEU A 383 17.90 7.25 7.17
N ALA A 384 18.90 7.63 7.95
CA ALA A 384 18.70 8.20 9.28
C ALA A 384 17.87 9.49 9.22
N VAL A 385 18.17 10.38 8.26
CA VAL A 385 17.42 11.63 8.06
C VAL A 385 15.97 11.35 7.65
N VAL A 386 15.73 10.42 6.71
CA VAL A 386 14.38 10.05 6.27
C VAL A 386 13.56 9.48 7.44
N ILE A 387 14.14 8.57 8.22
CA ILE A 387 13.50 8.00 9.42
C ILE A 387 13.19 9.11 10.43
N ALA A 388 14.14 10.01 10.69
CA ALA A 388 13.93 11.12 11.61
C ALA A 388 12.78 12.03 11.16
N ILE A 389 12.73 12.39 9.87
CA ILE A 389 11.65 13.20 9.29
C ILE A 389 10.30 12.48 9.44
N GLN A 390 10.23 11.19 9.09
CA GLN A 390 8.99 10.41 9.24
C GLN A 390 8.51 10.39 10.70
N VAL A 391 9.41 10.14 11.65
CA VAL A 391 9.08 10.12 13.08
C VAL A 391 8.59 11.49 13.54
N ILE A 392 9.28 12.58 13.16
CA ILE A 392 8.91 13.94 13.54
C ILE A 392 7.54 14.31 12.96
N ILE A 393 7.28 14.02 11.68
CA ILE A 393 5.98 14.31 11.05
C ILE A 393 4.87 13.49 11.71
N SER A 394 5.12 12.21 11.98
CA SER A 394 4.14 11.33 12.63
C SER A 394 3.77 11.82 14.03
N ILE A 395 4.76 12.29 14.81
CA ILE A 395 4.52 12.87 16.13
C ILE A 395 3.74 14.20 15.99
N ARG A 396 4.14 15.09 15.08
CA ARG A 396 3.55 16.43 14.96
C ARG A 396 2.13 16.42 14.38
N GLU A 397 1.92 15.68 13.29
CA GLU A 397 0.65 15.68 12.56
C GLU A 397 -0.35 14.67 13.11
N ARG A 398 0.12 13.55 13.67
CA ARG A 398 -0.76 12.47 14.14
C ARG A 398 -0.72 12.24 15.65
N GLN A 399 0.16 12.92 16.39
CA GLN A 399 0.30 12.79 17.84
C GLN A 399 0.61 11.35 18.29
N TYR A 400 1.28 10.56 17.43
CA TYR A 400 1.71 9.21 17.77
C TYR A 400 2.87 9.24 18.75
N SER A 401 2.84 8.37 19.76
CA SER A 401 3.96 8.18 20.67
C SER A 401 5.05 7.31 20.06
N LEU A 402 6.27 7.37 20.59
CA LEU A 402 7.35 6.46 20.16
C LEU A 402 6.98 4.98 20.38
N ARG A 403 6.16 4.70 21.40
CA ARG A 403 5.64 3.35 21.66
C ARG A 403 4.71 2.88 20.53
N ASP A 404 3.86 3.76 20.03
CA ASP A 404 2.95 3.42 18.93
C ASP A 404 3.71 3.13 17.64
N LEU A 405 4.73 3.95 17.35
CA LEU A 405 5.62 3.72 16.21
C LEU A 405 6.40 2.41 16.37
N ALA A 406 6.89 2.09 17.57
CA ALA A 406 7.57 0.81 17.83
C ALA A 406 6.65 -0.40 17.62
N PHE A 407 5.40 -0.36 18.06
CA PHE A 407 4.44 -1.41 17.78
C PHE A 407 4.07 -1.50 16.29
N SER A 408 3.98 -0.35 15.60
CA SER A 408 3.76 -0.32 14.16
C SER A 408 4.89 -1.02 13.41
N GLN A 409 6.14 -0.79 13.82
CA GLN A 409 7.29 -1.49 13.25
C GLN A 409 7.27 -2.99 13.55
N ALA A 410 6.86 -3.41 14.75
CA ALA A 410 6.70 -4.83 15.08
C ALA A 410 5.69 -5.53 14.14
N ILE A 411 4.58 -4.86 13.84
CA ILE A 411 3.56 -5.36 12.92
C ILE A 411 4.09 -5.37 11.47
N PHE A 412 4.69 -4.27 10.99
CA PHE A 412 5.20 -4.17 9.61
C PHE A 412 6.25 -5.24 9.30
N ASN A 413 7.16 -5.52 10.22
CA ASN A 413 8.15 -6.58 10.03
C ASN A 413 7.50 -7.96 9.86
N THR A 414 6.35 -8.18 10.49
CA THR A 414 5.62 -9.45 10.37
C THR A 414 4.79 -9.55 9.09
N LEU A 415 4.42 -8.41 8.48
CA LEU A 415 3.80 -8.41 7.14
C LEU A 415 4.71 -9.04 6.08
N ALA A 416 6.02 -9.15 6.34
CA ALA A 416 6.94 -9.88 5.47
C ALA A 416 6.43 -11.29 5.12
N PHE A 417 5.89 -12.03 6.09
CA PHE A 417 5.32 -13.36 5.86
C PHE A 417 4.01 -13.33 5.08
N VAL A 418 3.19 -12.29 5.28
CA VAL A 418 1.93 -12.09 4.54
C VAL A 418 2.22 -11.82 3.08
N TYR A 419 3.16 -10.92 2.80
CA TYR A 419 3.58 -10.57 1.45
C TYR A 419 4.33 -11.71 0.77
N ALA A 420 5.22 -12.44 1.49
CA ALA A 420 5.86 -13.64 0.96
C ALA A 420 4.83 -14.69 0.51
N ARG A 421 3.75 -14.86 1.29
CA ARG A 421 2.61 -15.70 0.89
C ARG A 421 1.92 -15.15 -0.36
N ALA A 422 1.70 -13.84 -0.47
CA ALA A 422 1.11 -13.24 -1.66
C ALA A 422 1.92 -13.52 -2.93
N ILE A 423 3.25 -13.32 -2.84
CA ILE A 423 4.21 -13.60 -3.93
C ILE A 423 4.13 -15.06 -4.33
N TRP A 424 4.14 -15.98 -3.36
CA TRP A 424 4.01 -17.41 -3.62
C TRP A 424 2.71 -17.75 -4.38
N TYR A 425 1.58 -17.16 -4.01
CA TYR A 425 0.31 -17.39 -4.71
C TYR A 425 0.40 -16.98 -6.19
N VAL A 426 0.95 -15.80 -6.48
CA VAL A 426 1.12 -15.32 -7.86
C VAL A 426 2.09 -16.21 -8.65
N VAL A 427 3.29 -16.47 -8.10
CA VAL A 427 4.33 -17.26 -8.78
C VAL A 427 3.88 -18.71 -9.01
N SER A 428 3.10 -19.29 -8.09
CA SER A 428 2.56 -20.64 -8.24
C SER A 428 1.28 -20.72 -9.10
N GLY A 429 0.80 -19.59 -9.65
CA GLY A 429 -0.44 -19.52 -10.42
C GLY A 429 -1.71 -19.81 -9.62
N LYS A 430 -1.62 -19.85 -8.28
CA LYS A 430 -2.77 -20.10 -7.41
C LYS A 430 -3.61 -18.84 -7.29
N ARG A 431 -4.89 -18.94 -7.66
CA ARG A 431 -5.85 -17.86 -7.43
C ARG A 431 -6.10 -17.70 -5.93
N LEU A 432 -5.95 -16.48 -5.44
CA LEU A 432 -6.37 -16.13 -4.09
C LEU A 432 -7.90 -16.02 -4.07
N PRO A 433 -8.63 -16.80 -3.24
CA PRO A 433 -10.06 -16.58 -3.06
C PRO A 433 -10.30 -15.17 -2.53
N PHE A 434 -11.23 -14.43 -3.14
CA PHE A 434 -11.57 -13.09 -2.66
C PHE A 434 -12.30 -13.21 -1.32
N VAL A 435 -11.61 -12.86 -0.23
CA VAL A 435 -12.20 -12.80 1.12
C VAL A 435 -12.39 -11.34 1.48
N VAL A 436 -13.62 -10.98 1.82
CA VAL A 436 -13.96 -9.62 2.24
C VAL A 436 -13.36 -9.38 3.62
N THR A 437 -12.71 -8.24 3.77
CA THR A 437 -12.09 -7.85 5.02
C THR A 437 -13.18 -7.61 6.08
N PRO A 438 -13.18 -8.36 7.20
CA PRO A 438 -14.14 -8.13 8.27
C PRO A 438 -14.03 -6.70 8.81
N LYS A 439 -15.17 -6.04 8.99
CA LYS A 439 -15.28 -4.68 9.54
C LYS A 439 -15.74 -4.66 11.00
N VAL A 440 -16.24 -5.78 11.49
CA VAL A 440 -16.70 -6.00 12.86
C VAL A 440 -16.00 -7.25 13.41
N VAL A 441 -15.78 -7.28 14.72
CA VAL A 441 -15.24 -8.46 15.40
C VAL A 441 -16.31 -9.56 15.42
N SER A 442 -16.11 -10.62 14.64
CA SER A 442 -16.96 -11.81 14.70
C SER A 442 -16.62 -12.66 15.93
N ALA A 443 -17.61 -13.13 16.67
CA ALA A 443 -17.43 -14.12 17.74
C ALA A 443 -16.82 -15.43 17.17
N GLY A 444 -15.51 -15.60 17.31
CA GLY A 444 -14.78 -16.77 16.81
C GLY A 444 -13.26 -16.59 16.79
N ARG A 445 -12.51 -17.71 16.83
CA ARG A 445 -11.04 -17.77 16.87
C ARG A 445 -10.37 -17.36 15.54
N SER A 446 -10.61 -16.17 15.01
CA SER A 446 -9.79 -15.66 13.91
C SER A 446 -8.45 -15.15 14.47
N ARG A 447 -7.57 -16.08 14.85
CA ARG A 447 -6.20 -15.75 15.28
C ARG A 447 -5.28 -15.78 14.08
N VAL A 448 -4.44 -14.76 13.95
CA VAL A 448 -3.33 -14.77 12.99
C VAL A 448 -2.48 -16.03 13.18
N ARG A 449 -2.18 -16.72 12.08
CA ARG A 449 -1.27 -17.87 12.08
C ARG A 449 0.16 -17.38 12.28
N ILE A 450 0.72 -17.63 13.45
CA ILE A 450 2.09 -17.21 13.80
C ILE A 450 3.14 -18.32 13.66
N ALA A 451 2.74 -19.53 13.22
CA ALA A 451 3.68 -20.65 13.07
C ALA A 451 4.92 -20.31 12.22
N PRO A 452 4.82 -19.60 11.08
CA PRO A 452 6.01 -19.18 10.33
C PRO A 452 6.96 -18.29 11.14
N VAL A 453 6.42 -17.36 11.93
CA VAL A 453 7.20 -16.48 12.81
C VAL A 453 7.94 -17.30 13.87
N LEU A 454 7.24 -18.24 14.53
CA LEU A 454 7.83 -19.09 15.56
C LEU A 454 8.91 -20.02 15.00
N LEU A 455 8.73 -20.54 13.79
CA LEU A 455 9.74 -21.38 13.12
C LEU A 455 11.01 -20.59 12.82
N VAL A 456 10.90 -19.36 12.32
CA VAL A 456 12.07 -18.49 12.10
C VAL A 456 12.75 -18.14 13.41
N ILE A 457 12.00 -17.79 14.46
CA ILE A 457 12.56 -17.54 15.80
C ILE A 457 13.33 -18.75 16.30
N ALA A 458 12.76 -19.96 16.21
CA ALA A 458 13.43 -21.18 16.64
C ALA A 458 14.71 -21.44 15.83
N ALA A 459 14.67 -21.28 14.51
CA ALA A 459 15.83 -21.43 13.65
C ALA A 459 16.94 -20.42 13.98
N VAL A 460 16.58 -19.16 14.23
CA VAL A 460 17.51 -18.11 14.65
C VAL A 460 18.16 -18.45 15.99
N LEU A 461 17.39 -18.86 17.00
CA LEU A 461 17.93 -19.25 18.30
C LEU A 461 18.93 -20.42 18.19
N ILE A 462 18.58 -21.46 17.44
CA ILE A 462 19.48 -22.60 17.18
C ILE A 462 20.77 -22.12 16.49
N SER A 463 20.63 -21.26 15.48
CA SER A 463 21.77 -20.71 14.74
C SER A 463 22.69 -19.84 15.61
N MET A 464 22.13 -19.09 16.55
CA MET A 464 22.91 -18.27 17.49
C MET A 464 23.75 -19.12 18.41
N VAL A 465 23.22 -20.23 18.94
CA VAL A 465 23.99 -21.18 19.77
C VAL A 465 25.18 -21.74 18.99
N ILE A 466 24.95 -22.19 17.76
CA ILE A 466 26.03 -22.71 16.88
C ILE A 466 27.05 -21.61 16.56
N GLY A 467 26.57 -20.41 16.25
CA GLY A 467 27.39 -19.24 15.97
C GLY A 467 28.30 -18.85 17.14
N ILE A 468 27.76 -18.83 18.36
CA ILE A 468 28.51 -18.55 19.59
C ILE A 468 29.57 -19.62 19.83
N MET A 469 29.24 -20.91 19.68
CA MET A 469 30.23 -22.00 19.83
C MET A 469 31.39 -21.84 18.85
N ARG A 470 31.10 -21.48 17.60
CA ARG A 470 32.11 -21.19 16.57
C ARG A 470 32.94 -19.96 16.88
N PHE A 471 32.30 -18.90 17.38
CA PHE A 471 33.01 -17.68 17.82
C PHE A 471 33.96 -17.96 18.98
N VAL A 472 33.52 -18.75 19.96
CA VAL A 472 34.37 -19.13 21.11
C VAL A 472 35.53 -20.00 20.65
N ALA A 473 35.31 -20.94 19.72
CA ALA A 473 36.36 -21.83 19.23
C ALA A 473 37.36 -21.14 18.28
N GLY A 474 36.88 -20.27 17.40
CA GLY A 474 37.68 -19.65 16.32
C GLY A 474 37.98 -18.16 16.48
N GLY A 475 37.53 -17.53 17.57
CA GLY A 475 37.72 -16.10 17.82
C GLY A 475 37.04 -15.18 16.80
N PRO A 476 37.45 -13.90 16.74
CA PRO A 476 36.92 -12.90 15.79
C PRO A 476 37.09 -13.28 14.31
N GLU A 477 38.10 -14.08 13.98
CA GLU A 477 38.38 -14.55 12.62
C GLU A 477 37.37 -15.61 12.13
N SER A 478 36.54 -16.17 13.02
CA SER A 478 35.48 -17.12 12.67
C SER A 478 34.41 -16.55 11.73
N GLY A 479 34.38 -15.23 11.49
CA GLY A 479 33.41 -14.58 10.60
C GLY A 479 31.97 -14.56 11.11
N THR A 480 31.74 -14.98 12.36
CA THR A 480 30.39 -15.14 12.94
C THR A 480 29.82 -13.87 13.57
N ALA A 481 30.65 -12.85 13.84
CA ALA A 481 30.22 -11.64 14.54
C ALA A 481 29.09 -10.86 13.80
N ILE A 482 29.25 -10.63 12.50
CA ILE A 482 28.24 -9.93 11.68
C ILE A 482 26.93 -10.75 11.59
N PRO A 483 26.97 -12.06 11.25
CA PRO A 483 25.78 -12.89 11.31
C PRO A 483 25.10 -12.94 12.68
N LEU A 484 25.86 -12.98 13.79
CA LEU A 484 25.30 -12.96 15.14
C LEU A 484 24.56 -11.65 15.44
N PHE A 485 25.09 -10.51 14.98
CA PHE A 485 24.40 -9.23 15.07
C PHE A 485 23.05 -9.26 14.34
N TRP A 486 23.02 -9.76 13.09
CA TRP A 486 21.78 -9.85 12.31
C TRP A 486 20.81 -10.90 12.86
N ALA A 487 21.31 -11.99 13.44
CA ALA A 487 20.49 -12.97 14.16
C ALA A 487 19.80 -12.33 15.38
N PHE A 488 20.55 -11.55 16.16
CA PHE A 488 20.01 -10.82 17.30
C PHE A 488 18.98 -9.76 16.88
N TYR A 489 19.25 -9.01 15.80
CA TYR A 489 18.29 -8.07 15.23
C TYR A 489 17.00 -8.77 14.82
N THR A 490 17.10 -9.87 14.07
CA THR A 490 15.96 -10.67 13.61
C THR A 490 15.14 -11.19 14.80
N LEU A 491 15.81 -11.74 15.82
CA LEU A 491 15.16 -12.22 17.04
C LEU A 491 14.40 -11.09 17.75
N SER A 492 15.03 -9.92 17.90
CA SER A 492 14.43 -8.76 18.57
C SER A 492 13.18 -8.28 17.84
N VAL A 493 13.27 -8.13 16.51
CA VAL A 493 12.18 -7.68 15.65
C VAL A 493 11.00 -8.66 15.71
N LEU A 494 11.23 -9.95 15.48
CA LEU A 494 10.14 -10.94 15.45
C LEU A 494 9.54 -11.20 16.84
N SER A 495 10.35 -11.13 17.90
CA SER A 495 9.85 -11.30 19.27
C SER A 495 8.96 -10.14 19.71
N SER A 496 9.23 -8.92 19.25
CA SER A 496 8.40 -7.74 19.54
C SER A 496 6.96 -7.90 19.04
N PHE A 497 6.76 -8.59 17.91
CA PHE A 497 5.42 -8.88 17.38
C PHE A 497 4.62 -9.82 18.29
N LEU A 498 5.26 -10.75 18.99
CA LEU A 498 4.56 -11.67 19.91
C LEU A 498 3.84 -10.92 21.04
N VAL A 499 4.35 -9.74 21.43
CA VAL A 499 3.69 -8.86 22.41
C VAL A 499 2.38 -8.30 21.82
N VAL A 500 2.42 -7.82 20.58
CA VAL A 500 1.25 -7.27 19.88
C VAL A 500 0.20 -8.35 19.64
N TRP A 501 0.63 -9.52 19.16
CA TRP A 501 -0.27 -10.66 18.92
C TRP A 501 -0.97 -11.15 20.20
N ARG A 502 -0.25 -11.22 21.34
CA ARG A 502 -0.86 -11.57 22.63
C ARG A 502 -1.87 -10.52 23.10
N ARG A 503 -1.62 -9.24 22.83
CA ARG A 503 -2.53 -8.14 23.20
C ARG A 503 -3.82 -8.21 22.39
N ASP A 504 -3.73 -8.34 21.07
CA ASP A 504 -4.86 -8.53 20.15
C ASP A 504 -5.73 -9.72 20.59
N GLY A 505 -5.10 -10.87 20.87
CA GLY A 505 -5.82 -12.07 21.30
C GLY A 505 -6.59 -11.92 22.62
N ARG A 506 -6.12 -11.06 23.54
CA ARG A 506 -6.84 -10.74 24.79
C ARG A 506 -8.01 -9.79 24.56
N GLN A 507 -7.86 -8.84 23.64
CA GLN A 507 -8.90 -7.87 23.32
C GLN A 507 -10.10 -8.55 22.63
N VAL A 508 -9.83 -9.34 21.60
CA VAL A 508 -10.86 -10.13 20.90
C VAL A 508 -11.62 -11.06 21.87
N GLN A 509 -10.93 -11.63 22.86
CA GLN A 509 -11.58 -12.48 23.86
C GLN A 509 -12.53 -11.69 24.77
N LYS A 510 -12.18 -10.47 25.16
CA LYS A 510 -13.05 -9.61 25.98
C LYS A 510 -14.33 -9.23 25.23
N GLU A 511 -14.18 -8.81 23.98
CA GLU A 511 -15.28 -8.39 23.11
C GLU A 511 -16.20 -9.55 22.71
N SER A 512 -15.71 -10.79 22.70
CA SER A 512 -16.54 -11.98 22.44
C SER A 512 -17.41 -12.43 23.63
N VAL A 513 -17.18 -11.87 24.82
CA VAL A 513 -17.89 -12.21 26.07
C VAL A 513 -18.88 -11.11 26.49
N SER A 514 -18.71 -9.89 25.97
CA SER A 514 -19.65 -8.78 26.05
C SER A 514 -20.70 -8.86 24.96
#